data_AF-A0A8W8N177-F1
#
_entry.id   AF-A0A8W8N177-F1
#
_cell.length_a   1.000
_cell.length_b   1.000
_cell.length_c   1.000
_cell.angle_alpha   90.00
_cell.angle_beta   90.00
_cell.angle_gamma   90.00
#
_symmetry.space_group_name_H-M   'P 1'
#
loop_
_entity.id
_entity.type
_entity.pdbx_description
1 polymer ?
#
loop_
_entity_poly.entity_id
_entity_poly.type
_entity_poly.pdbx_seq_one_letter_code
_entity_poly.pdbx_strand_id
1 'polypeptide(L)'
;MVKEIHVQGLEAYKKAVDENKADPVVMRNLKHAEEDAVFIHCGVGDRAFWKDQSNAFRKEPGLELKSVPTLLKVGQKQRLEEGQCANDDLVQMLFSDE
;
A
#
# COMPACT_ATOMS: atom_id res chain seq x y z
N MET A 1 -3.03 -17.75 -6.88
CA MET A 1 -4.06 -16.75 -7.23
C MET A 1 -4.19 -15.79 -6.05
N VAL A 2 -3.66 -14.57 -6.17
CA VAL A 2 -3.61 -13.57 -5.09
C VAL A 2 -5.02 -13.27 -4.60
N LYS A 3 -5.27 -13.41 -3.30
CA LYS A 3 -6.56 -13.07 -2.68
C LYS A 3 -6.51 -11.62 -2.24
N GLU A 4 -7.37 -10.81 -2.82
CA GLU A 4 -7.53 -9.41 -2.41
C GLU A 4 -8.52 -9.31 -1.25
N ILE A 5 -8.05 -8.89 -0.09
CA ILE A 5 -8.90 -8.67 1.09
C ILE A 5 -9.13 -7.17 1.24
N HIS A 6 -10.40 -6.77 1.14
CA HIS A 6 -10.82 -5.38 1.25
C HIS A 6 -11.43 -5.13 2.63
N VAL A 7 -10.89 -4.16 3.36
CA VAL A 7 -11.43 -3.72 4.66
C VAL A 7 -12.06 -2.33 4.48
N GLN A 8 -13.29 -2.16 5.00
CA GLN A 8 -14.22 -1.01 4.93
C GLN A 8 -13.84 0.26 4.13
N GLY A 9 -14.79 0.74 3.30
CA GLY A 9 -14.75 2.09 2.70
C GLY A 9 -14.89 2.18 1.17
N LEU A 10 -15.50 1.21 0.51
CA LEU A 10 -15.57 1.07 -0.97
C LEU A 10 -15.90 2.36 -1.74
N GLU A 11 -16.83 3.17 -1.23
CA GLU A 11 -17.21 4.46 -1.83
C GLU A 11 -16.09 5.52 -1.72
N ALA A 12 -15.46 5.62 -0.54
CA ALA A 12 -14.33 6.52 -0.32
C ALA A 12 -13.09 6.07 -1.11
N TYR A 13 -12.89 4.75 -1.24
CA TYR A 13 -11.84 4.16 -2.07
C TYR A 13 -12.03 4.53 -3.55
N LYS A 14 -13.19 4.24 -4.14
CA LYS A 14 -13.47 4.55 -5.56
C LYS A 14 -13.28 6.03 -5.89
N LYS A 15 -13.64 6.93 -4.95
CA LYS A 15 -13.44 8.37 -5.11
C LYS A 15 -11.96 8.80 -5.02
N ALA A 16 -11.14 8.13 -4.21
CA ALA A 16 -9.72 8.42 -4.09
C ALA A 16 -8.89 7.87 -5.27
N VAL A 17 -9.34 6.78 -5.90
CA VAL A 17 -8.67 6.13 -7.04
C VAL A 17 -8.51 7.07 -8.23
N ASP A 18 -9.47 7.97 -8.49
CA ASP A 18 -9.40 8.90 -9.63
C ASP A 18 -8.27 9.95 -9.50
N GLU A 19 -7.77 10.22 -8.29
CA GLU A 19 -6.67 11.17 -8.03
C GLU A 19 -5.34 10.49 -7.70
N ASN A 20 -5.35 9.18 -7.41
CA ASN A 20 -4.19 8.43 -6.96
C ASN A 20 -3.43 7.78 -8.13
N LYS A 21 -2.26 8.34 -8.47
CA LYS A 21 -1.39 7.80 -9.55
C LYS A 21 -0.74 6.44 -9.21
N ALA A 22 -0.69 6.06 -7.93
CA ALA A 22 -0.03 4.82 -7.51
C ALA A 22 -0.91 3.57 -7.71
N ASP A 23 -2.20 3.65 -7.35
CA ASP A 23 -3.11 2.49 -7.40
C ASP A 23 -3.14 1.76 -8.75
N PRO A 24 -3.31 2.42 -9.92
CA PRO A 24 -3.31 1.71 -11.20
C PRO A 24 -1.96 1.06 -11.52
N VAL A 25 -0.87 1.53 -10.93
CA VAL A 25 0.48 0.94 -11.06
C VAL A 25 0.60 -0.29 -10.17
N VAL A 26 0.15 -0.21 -8.92
CA VAL A 26 0.16 -1.34 -7.98
C VAL A 26 -0.72 -2.47 -8.50
N MET A 27 -1.95 -2.17 -8.88
CA MET A 27 -2.94 -3.17 -9.30
C MET A 27 -2.50 -3.97 -10.53
N ARG A 28 -1.93 -3.31 -11.55
CA ARG A 28 -1.47 -4.02 -12.76
C ARG A 28 -0.24 -4.90 -12.52
N ASN A 29 0.54 -4.61 -11.48
CA ASN A 29 1.74 -5.34 -11.12
C ASN A 29 1.49 -6.49 -10.14
N LEU A 30 0.27 -6.62 -9.57
CA LEU A 30 -0.10 -7.76 -8.72
C LEU A 30 0.11 -9.14 -9.38
N LYS A 31 0.09 -9.19 -10.71
CA LYS A 31 0.41 -10.41 -11.48
C LYS A 31 1.85 -10.92 -11.28
N HIS A 32 2.74 -10.09 -10.75
CA HIS A 32 4.14 -10.41 -10.44
C HIS A 32 4.35 -10.85 -9.00
N ALA A 33 3.33 -10.68 -8.14
CA ALA A 33 3.42 -11.11 -6.75
C ALA A 33 3.42 -12.64 -6.65
N GLU A 34 3.97 -13.15 -5.55
CA GLU A 34 3.96 -14.56 -5.19
C GLU A 34 2.53 -15.15 -5.24
N GLU A 35 2.40 -16.41 -5.67
CA GLU A 35 1.10 -16.99 -6.01
C GLU A 35 0.11 -17.04 -4.83
N ASP A 36 0.65 -17.21 -3.62
CA ASP A 36 -0.05 -17.28 -2.34
C ASP A 36 -0.03 -15.96 -1.55
N ALA A 37 0.53 -14.89 -2.12
CA ALA A 37 0.51 -13.58 -1.51
C ALA A 37 -0.93 -13.08 -1.29
N VAL A 38 -1.09 -12.28 -0.23
CA VAL A 38 -2.32 -11.55 0.08
C VAL A 38 -2.04 -10.08 -0.08
N PHE A 39 -2.77 -9.44 -0.99
CA PHE A 39 -2.71 -7.98 -1.13
C PHE A 39 -3.78 -7.35 -0.24
N ILE A 40 -3.34 -6.41 0.60
CA ILE A 40 -4.19 -5.68 1.54
C ILE A 40 -4.17 -4.20 1.17
N HIS A 41 -5.30 -3.69 0.70
CA HIS A 41 -5.50 -2.26 0.57
C HIS A 41 -6.00 -1.70 1.92
N CYS A 42 -5.20 -0.82 2.55
CA CYS A 42 -5.46 -0.32 3.89
C CYS A 42 -5.68 1.20 3.89
N GLY A 43 -6.87 1.65 4.29
CA GLY A 43 -7.13 3.06 4.55
C GLY A 43 -6.55 3.50 5.88
N VAL A 44 -5.73 4.56 5.88
CA VAL A 44 -5.11 5.08 7.11
C VAL A 44 -6.05 5.95 7.97
N GLY A 45 -7.31 6.13 7.55
CA GLY A 45 -8.25 7.08 8.15
C GLY A 45 -8.16 8.46 7.51
N ASP A 46 -8.69 9.46 8.22
CA ASP A 46 -8.72 10.84 7.73
C ASP A 46 -7.38 11.58 7.89
N ARG A 47 -7.32 12.81 7.35
CA ARG A 47 -6.11 13.64 7.39
C ARG A 47 -5.71 14.05 8.82
N ALA A 48 -6.67 14.17 9.75
CA ALA A 48 -6.37 14.56 11.13
C ALA A 48 -5.69 13.40 11.86
N PHE A 49 -6.25 12.20 11.75
CA PHE A 49 -5.67 10.97 12.30
C PHE A 49 -4.29 10.69 11.71
N TRP A 50 -4.14 10.79 10.38
CA TRP A 50 -2.85 10.55 9.73
C TRP A 50 -1.76 11.51 10.20
N LYS A 51 -2.09 12.79 10.42
CA LYS A 51 -1.13 13.81 10.86
C LYS A 51 -0.63 13.61 12.29
N ASP A 52 -1.43 12.98 13.14
CA ASP A 52 -1.04 12.67 14.52
C ASP A 52 0.17 11.72 14.52
N GLN A 53 1.32 12.19 15.01
CA GLN A 53 2.54 11.38 15.10
C GLN A 53 2.42 10.22 16.10
N SER A 54 1.38 10.23 16.93
CA SER A 54 1.11 9.21 17.93
C SER A 54 0.20 8.07 17.45
N ASN A 55 -0.28 8.13 16.20
CA ASN A 55 -1.20 7.14 15.66
C ASN A 55 -0.57 5.73 15.50
N ALA A 56 -1.43 4.72 15.40
CA ALA A 56 -1.02 3.32 15.36
C ALA A 56 -0.09 2.99 14.18
N PHE A 57 -0.35 3.53 12.98
CA PHE A 57 0.51 3.26 11.81
C PHE A 57 1.94 3.77 11.98
N ARG A 58 2.12 4.85 12.74
CA ARG A 58 3.44 5.45 13.00
C ARG A 58 4.22 4.78 14.12
N LYS A 59 3.52 4.13 15.06
CA LYS A 59 4.11 3.56 16.27
C LYS A 59 4.19 2.04 16.29
N GLU A 60 3.33 1.35 15.53
CA GLU A 60 3.30 -0.10 15.52
C GLU A 60 4.62 -0.65 14.95
N PRO A 61 5.36 -1.47 15.72
CA PRO A 61 6.61 -2.06 15.24
C PRO A 61 6.41 -2.84 13.94
N GLY A 62 7.23 -2.56 12.92
CA GLY A 62 7.13 -3.20 11.62
C GLY A 62 6.25 -2.44 10.61
N LEU A 63 5.36 -1.54 11.07
CA LEU A 63 4.69 -0.58 10.19
C LEU A 63 5.50 0.72 10.14
N GLU A 64 5.55 1.46 11.24
CA GLU A 64 6.33 2.72 11.39
C GLU A 64 6.24 3.63 10.15
N LEU A 65 5.03 3.80 9.61
CA LEU A 65 4.81 4.47 8.32
C LEU A 65 5.12 5.96 8.42
N LYS A 66 5.78 6.50 7.40
CA LYS A 66 6.21 7.91 7.35
C LYS A 66 5.32 8.74 6.45
N SER A 67 4.89 8.17 5.33
CA SER A 67 4.16 8.83 4.25
C SER A 67 2.97 8.00 3.78
N VAL A 68 2.12 8.61 2.95
CA VAL A 68 1.10 7.90 2.17
C VAL A 68 1.18 8.40 0.72
N PRO A 69 1.02 7.53 -0.29
CA PRO A 69 0.91 6.08 -0.17
C PRO A 69 2.23 5.42 0.30
N THR A 70 2.12 4.22 0.88
CA THR A 70 3.26 3.32 1.14
C THR A 70 2.84 1.92 0.73
N LEU A 71 3.66 1.26 -0.10
CA LEU A 71 3.54 -0.15 -0.43
C LEU A 71 4.67 -0.91 0.27
N LEU A 72 4.37 -1.95 1.05
CA LEU A 72 5.37 -2.67 1.84
C LEU A 72 5.09 -4.18 1.88
N LYS A 73 6.16 -4.97 2.02
CA LYS A 73 6.05 -6.40 2.35
C LYS A 73 5.98 -6.55 3.88
N VAL A 74 4.86 -7.06 4.39
CA VAL A 74 4.65 -7.23 5.85
C VAL A 74 5.68 -8.20 6.41
N GLY A 75 6.32 -7.83 7.53
CA GLY A 75 7.38 -8.62 8.16
C GLY A 75 8.76 -8.44 7.52
N GLN A 76 8.89 -7.69 6.42
CA GLN A 76 10.15 -7.37 5.78
C GLN A 76 10.45 -5.86 5.81
N LYS A 77 11.68 -5.47 5.47
CA LYS A 77 12.10 -4.05 5.46
C LYS A 77 11.77 -3.34 4.14
N GLN A 78 11.58 -4.09 3.06
CA GLN A 78 11.33 -3.56 1.72
C GLN A 78 9.98 -2.84 1.66
N ARG A 79 10.04 -1.58 1.19
CA ARG A 79 8.88 -0.73 0.99
C ARG A 79 9.16 0.36 -0.04
N LEU A 80 8.11 0.85 -0.66
CA LEU A 80 8.08 2.00 -1.55
C LEU A 80 7.22 3.08 -0.91
N GLU A 81 7.66 4.33 -0.99
CA GLU A 81 7.01 5.48 -0.37
C GLU A 81 6.67 6.54 -1.43
N GLU A 82 5.51 7.17 -1.27
CA GLU A 82 5.06 8.30 -2.09
C GLU A 82 5.13 8.03 -3.60
N GLY A 83 5.91 8.82 -4.35
CA GLY A 83 6.03 8.73 -5.79
C GLY A 83 6.63 7.40 -6.28
N GLN A 84 7.33 6.67 -5.42
CA GLN A 84 7.86 5.35 -5.76
C GLN A 84 6.72 4.34 -5.99
N CYS A 85 5.58 4.50 -5.33
CA CYS A 85 4.40 3.64 -5.51
C CYS A 85 3.76 3.83 -6.91
N ALA A 86 4.11 4.90 -7.63
CA ALA A 86 3.66 5.17 -8.99
C ALA A 86 4.72 4.82 -10.06
N ASN A 87 5.86 4.23 -9.65
CA ASN A 87 6.91 3.78 -10.56
C ASN A 87 6.73 2.28 -10.88
N ASP A 88 6.49 1.96 -12.15
CA ASP A 88 6.20 0.60 -12.60
C ASP A 88 7.32 -0.38 -12.27
N ASP A 89 8.55 0.00 -12.61
CA ASP A 89 9.73 -0.85 -12.44
C ASP A 89 9.98 -1.14 -10.96
N LEU A 90 9.85 -0.13 -10.09
CA LEU A 90 10.05 -0.31 -8.64
C LEU A 90 8.97 -1.21 -8.02
N VAL A 91 7.71 -1.02 -8.41
CA VAL A 91 6.59 -1.85 -7.92
C VAL A 91 6.75 -3.29 -8.40
N GLN A 92 7.11 -3.49 -9.67
CA GLN A 92 7.38 -4.81 -10.20
C GLN A 92 8.54 -5.50 -9.46
N MET A 93 9.65 -4.78 -9.24
CA MET A 93 10.79 -5.29 -8.46
C MET A 93 10.36 -5.72 -7.06
N LEU A 94 9.60 -4.89 -6.35
CA LEU A 94 9.12 -5.22 -5.01
C LEU A 94 8.26 -6.50 -4.99
N PHE A 95 7.43 -6.73 -6.00
CA PHE A 95 6.60 -7.93 -6.07
C PHE A 95 7.36 -9.18 -6.53
N SER A 96 8.43 -9.01 -7.32
CA SER A 96 9.19 -10.12 -7.88
C SER A 96 10.35 -10.59 -6.99
N ASP A 97 10.78 -9.77 -6.03
CA ASP A 97 11.76 -10.18 -5.03
C ASP A 97 11.17 -11.27 -4.12
N GLU A 98 11.96 -12.26 -3.68
CA GLU A 98 11.58 -13.24 -2.65
C GLU A 98 11.64 -12.60 -1.24
#